data_AF-A0A0Q7U207-F1
#
_entry.id   AF-A0A0Q7U207-F1
#
_cell.length_a   1.000
_cell.length_b   1.000
_cell.length_c   1.000
_cell.angle_alpha   90.00
_cell.angle_beta   90.00
_cell.angle_gamma   90.00
#
_symmetry.space_group_name_H-M   'P 1'
#
loop_
_entity.id
_entity.type
_entity.pdbx_description
1 polymer ?
#
loop_
_entity_poly.entity_id
_entity_poly.type
_entity_poly.pdbx_seq_one_letter_code
_entity_poly.pdbx_strand_id
1 'polypeptide(L)'
;MGLLMPLGVIVLPVAVMAQAFEAPPSFNAARIKGIAPSGENYTVKSPVPSDGLMRLYDIATPYGEVPAQGDAIAQMRINELRALALLEKVASSETFAKSLVNAGLNPLKYTGRLISNPIGTIKGTLSGIGSMFDRIGSGLNNAGKTQDSALGSLIGVTSERRTLAATYGVDPYTDFPPLDAKLKQLSEAAALGGLAVTGALIAVPGAAGIVASNLSTANRFNNMSIEDVARQYSAAQILDLNRKKLTEMGVSKELTESLLANRNYTPIDMAAMVAAIDNMKTVRGRAVFFDAAAAADERSNAYFMRRQAELLAAEYKRHGGFEHIVTLGGLPFLVAKDGRFVTVAPIDALSWTQQSATRFEAFTKARNQLVAKSTGEIRITGQATALAKRQLKALGWAVVERQPG
;
A
#
# COMPACT_ATOMS: atom_id res chain seq x y z
N MET A 1 32.18 56.85 53.22
CA MET A 1 31.51 56.89 51.90
C MET A 1 32.00 55.70 51.09
N GLY A 2 31.20 54.63 51.00
CA GLY A 2 31.49 53.47 50.16
C GLY A 2 30.79 53.61 48.81
N LEU A 3 31.56 53.65 47.74
CA LEU A 3 31.10 53.78 46.36
C LEU A 3 30.52 52.43 45.88
N LEU A 4 29.21 52.35 45.68
CA LEU A 4 28.53 51.20 45.07
C LEU A 4 28.64 51.30 43.53
N MET A 5 29.40 50.40 42.92
CA MET A 5 29.38 50.20 41.46
C MET A 5 28.15 49.36 41.06
N PRO A 6 27.43 49.71 39.99
CA PRO A 6 26.35 48.88 39.48
C PRO A 6 26.90 47.71 38.65
N LEU A 7 26.56 46.48 39.04
CA LEU A 7 26.75 45.29 38.20
C LEU A 7 25.83 45.40 36.98
N GLY A 8 26.41 45.56 35.79
CA GLY A 8 25.69 45.41 34.53
C GLY A 8 25.39 43.94 34.24
N VAL A 9 24.10 43.60 34.15
CA VAL A 9 23.65 42.28 33.68
C VAL A 9 23.80 42.24 32.15
N ILE A 10 24.76 41.47 31.67
CA ILE A 10 24.90 41.14 30.25
C ILE A 10 23.86 40.07 29.92
N VAL A 11 22.80 40.44 29.21
CA VAL A 11 21.86 39.48 28.62
C VAL A 11 22.50 38.93 27.35
N LEU A 12 23.11 37.74 27.44
CA LEU A 12 23.55 37.01 26.26
C LEU A 12 22.33 36.52 25.49
N PRO A 13 22.24 36.74 24.16
CA PRO A 13 21.17 36.16 23.36
C PRO A 13 21.30 34.63 23.43
N VAL A 14 20.27 33.98 23.94
CA VAL A 14 20.16 32.52 23.83
C VAL A 14 19.98 32.22 22.35
N ALA A 15 21.05 31.74 21.70
CA ALA A 15 20.96 31.20 20.36
C ALA A 15 19.99 30.02 20.42
N VAL A 16 18.77 30.22 19.91
CA VAL A 16 17.83 29.12 19.67
C VAL A 16 18.49 28.22 18.64
N MET A 17 19.14 27.14 19.09
CA MET A 17 19.62 26.12 18.18
C MET A 17 18.39 25.55 17.47
N ALA A 18 18.30 25.81 16.16
CA ALA A 18 17.27 25.20 15.34
C ALA A 18 17.36 23.68 15.55
N GLN A 19 16.25 23.07 15.96
CA GLN A 19 16.17 21.63 16.16
C GLN A 19 16.64 20.92 14.88
N ALA A 20 17.68 20.08 14.98
CA ALA A 20 18.28 19.39 13.84
C ALA A 20 17.29 18.42 13.16
N PHE A 21 16.37 17.86 13.96
CA PHE A 21 15.30 16.97 13.56
C PHE A 21 13.98 17.45 14.14
N GLU A 22 12.87 17.02 13.53
CA GLU A 22 11.51 17.32 14.00
C GLU A 22 10.77 16.05 14.42
N ALA A 23 9.77 16.24 15.29
CA ALA A 23 8.78 15.20 15.56
C ALA A 23 7.76 15.15 14.39
N PRO A 24 7.36 13.96 13.92
CA PRO A 24 6.31 13.84 12.93
C PRO A 24 5.00 14.50 13.37
N PRO A 25 4.27 15.17 12.47
CA PRO A 25 2.99 15.81 12.79
C PRO A 25 1.87 14.78 12.93
N SER A 26 0.74 15.23 13.49
CA SER A 26 -0.54 14.51 13.44
C SER A 26 -1.55 15.30 12.61
N PHE A 27 -2.53 14.59 12.04
CA PHE A 27 -3.46 15.13 11.04
C PHE A 27 -4.90 15.02 11.50
N ASN A 28 -5.73 16.01 11.14
CA ASN A 28 -7.17 15.87 11.26
C ASN A 28 -7.68 14.95 10.13
N ALA A 29 -8.36 13.85 10.47
CA ALA A 29 -8.82 12.86 9.50
C ALA A 29 -9.69 13.47 8.39
N ALA A 30 -10.54 14.44 8.73
CA ALA A 30 -11.43 15.12 7.79
C ALA A 30 -10.71 16.04 6.78
N ARG A 31 -9.43 16.36 7.03
CA ARG A 31 -8.61 17.19 6.13
C ARG A 31 -7.67 16.38 5.24
N ILE A 32 -7.67 15.05 5.38
CA ILE A 32 -6.83 14.18 4.57
C ILE A 32 -7.53 13.91 3.24
N LYS A 33 -6.91 14.36 2.14
CA LYS A 33 -7.46 14.15 0.79
C LYS A 33 -7.54 12.66 0.48
N GLY A 34 -8.68 12.22 -0.06
CA GLY A 34 -8.90 10.82 -0.46
C GLY A 34 -9.32 9.89 0.68
N ILE A 35 -9.33 10.37 1.92
CA ILE A 35 -9.84 9.62 3.08
C ILE A 35 -11.18 10.19 3.49
N ALA A 36 -12.22 9.35 3.45
CA ALA A 36 -13.51 9.71 4.04
C ALA A 36 -13.46 9.44 5.55
N PRO A 37 -13.67 10.45 6.41
CA PRO A 37 -13.48 10.31 7.85
C PRO A 37 -14.52 9.39 8.52
N SER A 38 -15.67 9.15 7.89
CA SER A 38 -16.68 8.21 8.36
C SER A 38 -17.46 7.60 7.20
N GLY A 39 -18.11 6.47 7.47
CA GLY A 39 -19.07 5.81 6.57
C GLY A 39 -20.10 5.01 7.38
N GLU A 40 -20.96 4.25 6.71
CA GLU A 40 -22.08 3.54 7.36
C GLU A 40 -21.66 2.58 8.47
N ASN A 41 -20.49 1.95 8.34
CA ASN A 41 -19.98 0.93 9.26
C ASN A 41 -18.57 1.24 9.76
N TYR A 42 -18.12 2.50 9.69
CA TYR A 42 -16.80 2.88 10.22
C TYR A 42 -16.66 4.36 10.57
N THR A 43 -15.69 4.67 11.43
CA THR A 43 -15.22 6.03 11.70
C THR A 43 -13.70 6.01 11.87
N VAL A 44 -13.00 6.89 11.16
CA VAL A 44 -11.55 7.07 11.30
C VAL A 44 -11.28 7.90 12.56
N LYS A 45 -10.49 7.37 13.49
CA LYS A 45 -10.10 8.11 14.69
C LYS A 45 -9.26 9.34 14.32
N SER A 46 -9.42 10.41 15.09
CA SER A 46 -8.66 11.64 14.92
C SER A 46 -8.17 12.14 16.29
N PRO A 47 -6.93 12.66 16.40
CA PRO A 47 -5.95 12.90 15.33
C PRO A 47 -5.31 11.62 14.77
N VAL A 48 -4.89 11.66 13.50
CA VAL A 48 -4.16 10.59 12.80
C VAL A 48 -2.66 10.89 12.92
N PRO A 49 -1.89 10.19 13.77
CA PRO A 49 -0.45 10.42 13.89
C PRO A 49 0.30 9.99 12.62
N SER A 50 1.53 10.48 12.47
CA SER A 50 2.47 10.00 11.44
C SER A 50 3.74 9.45 12.09
N ASP A 51 4.38 8.48 11.43
CA ASP A 51 5.71 8.00 11.78
C ASP A 51 6.85 8.78 11.09
N GLY A 52 6.51 9.82 10.32
CA GLY A 52 7.44 10.63 9.54
C GLY A 52 7.56 10.21 8.07
N LEU A 53 6.86 9.13 7.67
CA LEU A 53 6.67 8.73 6.27
C LEU A 53 5.18 8.45 5.97
N MET A 54 4.55 7.62 6.80
CA MET A 54 3.18 7.17 6.67
C MET A 54 2.29 7.83 7.72
N ARG A 55 0.99 7.95 7.42
CA ARG A 55 -0.02 8.23 8.44
C ARG A 55 -0.54 6.93 9.04
N LEU A 56 -0.68 6.87 10.35
CA LEU A 56 -1.09 5.68 11.09
C LEU A 56 -2.55 5.84 11.50
N TYR A 57 -3.41 5.05 10.88
CA TYR A 57 -4.85 5.12 11.07
C TYR A 57 -5.33 4.04 12.04
N ASP A 58 -6.26 4.42 12.90
CA ASP A 58 -7.14 3.50 13.62
C ASP A 58 -8.56 3.74 13.14
N ILE A 59 -9.15 2.74 12.49
CA ILE A 59 -10.51 2.82 11.96
C ILE A 59 -11.44 2.05 12.92
N ALA A 60 -12.30 2.77 13.63
CA ALA A 60 -13.31 2.16 14.50
C ALA A 60 -14.43 1.56 13.64
N THR A 61 -14.77 0.29 13.89
CA THR A 61 -15.84 -0.43 13.18
C THR A 61 -16.68 -1.25 14.16
N PRO A 62 -17.91 -1.67 13.78
CA PRO A 62 -18.69 -2.64 14.57
C PRO A 62 -17.97 -3.97 14.82
N TYR A 63 -16.96 -4.30 14.02
CA TYR A 63 -16.20 -5.55 14.11
C TYR A 63 -14.94 -5.41 14.97
N GLY A 64 -14.64 -4.21 15.48
CA GLY A 64 -13.42 -3.88 16.21
C GLY A 64 -12.60 -2.79 15.52
N GLU A 65 -11.42 -2.50 16.07
CA GLU A 65 -10.54 -1.47 15.53
C GLU A 65 -9.68 -2.05 14.40
N VAL A 66 -9.65 -1.38 13.25
CA VAL A 66 -8.85 -1.79 12.10
C VAL A 66 -7.66 -0.84 11.98
N PRO A 67 -6.44 -1.27 12.36
CA PRO A 67 -5.25 -0.47 12.11
C PRO A 67 -4.96 -0.45 10.60
N ALA A 68 -4.52 0.70 10.11
CA ALA A 68 -4.09 0.87 8.72
C ALA A 68 -2.84 1.76 8.68
N GLN A 69 -1.71 1.18 8.28
CA GLN A 69 -0.47 1.90 8.10
C GLN A 69 -0.42 2.48 6.68
N GLY A 70 -0.69 3.77 6.60
CA GLY A 70 -0.61 4.55 5.38
C GLY A 70 -1.95 4.86 4.72
N ASP A 71 -2.00 5.96 3.95
CA ASP A 71 -3.20 6.41 3.25
C ASP A 71 -3.72 5.33 2.30
N ALA A 72 -2.83 4.61 1.61
CA ALA A 72 -3.21 3.61 0.62
C ALA A 72 -3.89 2.38 1.25
N ILE A 73 -3.36 1.85 2.36
CA ILE A 73 -4.01 0.77 3.12
C ILE A 73 -5.32 1.27 3.73
N ALA A 74 -5.36 2.49 4.25
CA ALA A 74 -6.59 3.06 4.81
C ALA A 74 -7.70 3.20 3.75
N GLN A 75 -7.37 3.67 2.54
CA GLN A 75 -8.30 3.70 1.40
C GLN A 75 -8.78 2.30 1.04
N MET A 76 -7.87 1.33 0.99
CA MET A 76 -8.21 -0.07 0.71
C MET A 76 -9.20 -0.61 1.75
N ARG A 77 -8.93 -0.45 3.05
CA ARG A 77 -9.81 -0.90 4.15
C ARG A 77 -11.16 -0.18 4.14
N ILE A 78 -11.17 1.13 3.87
CA ILE A 78 -12.41 1.89 3.74
C ILE A 78 -13.26 1.36 2.58
N ASN A 79 -12.65 1.03 1.44
CA ASN A 79 -13.38 0.43 0.33
C ASN A 79 -13.91 -0.97 0.68
N GLU A 80 -13.12 -1.79 1.37
CA GLU A 80 -13.56 -3.11 1.86
C GLU A 80 -14.74 -2.99 2.84
N LEU A 81 -14.72 -2.00 3.74
CA LEU A 81 -15.82 -1.71 4.66
C LEU A 81 -17.08 -1.26 3.92
N ARG A 82 -16.96 -0.41 2.89
CA ARG A 82 -18.10 -0.03 2.04
C ARG A 82 -18.69 -1.23 1.29
N ALA A 83 -17.85 -2.06 0.70
CA ALA A 83 -18.29 -3.29 0.05
C ALA A 83 -19.00 -4.21 1.04
N LEU A 84 -18.44 -4.39 2.24
CA LEU A 84 -19.05 -5.19 3.30
C LEU A 84 -20.43 -4.65 3.69
N ALA A 85 -20.59 -3.34 3.89
CA ALA A 85 -21.88 -2.73 4.20
C ALA A 85 -22.92 -3.01 3.11
N LEU A 86 -22.53 -2.92 1.83
CA LEU A 86 -23.42 -3.24 0.72
C LEU A 86 -23.78 -4.73 0.71
N LEU A 87 -22.80 -5.62 0.84
CA LEU A 87 -23.01 -7.08 0.87
C LEU A 87 -23.90 -7.50 2.04
N GLU A 88 -23.78 -6.86 3.20
CA GLU A 88 -24.65 -7.09 4.36
C GLU A 88 -26.10 -6.66 4.11
N LYS A 89 -26.31 -5.53 3.42
CA LYS A 89 -27.66 -5.12 2.99
C LYS A 89 -28.29 -6.15 2.07
N VAL A 90 -27.52 -6.68 1.10
CA VAL A 90 -28.03 -7.73 0.21
C VAL A 90 -28.39 -8.98 1.00
N ALA A 91 -27.47 -9.42 1.86
CA ALA A 91 -27.64 -10.62 2.68
C ALA A 91 -28.83 -10.53 3.64
N SER A 92 -29.23 -9.32 4.03
CA SER A 92 -30.35 -9.06 4.96
C SER A 92 -31.70 -8.92 4.25
N SER A 93 -31.74 -8.88 2.92
CA SER A 93 -33.02 -8.83 2.20
C SER A 93 -33.80 -10.14 2.37
N GLU A 94 -35.13 -10.08 2.50
CA GLU A 94 -35.95 -11.27 2.76
C GLU A 94 -35.76 -12.37 1.70
N THR A 95 -35.72 -11.96 0.42
CA THR A 95 -35.52 -12.87 -0.70
C THR A 95 -34.19 -13.60 -0.56
N PHE A 96 -33.11 -12.88 -0.23
CA PHE A 96 -31.79 -13.46 -0.08
C PHE A 96 -31.67 -14.33 1.17
N ALA A 97 -32.23 -13.87 2.30
CA ALA A 97 -32.25 -14.61 3.54
C ALA A 97 -32.98 -15.95 3.40
N LYS A 98 -34.14 -15.96 2.71
CA LYS A 98 -34.86 -17.19 2.37
C LYS A 98 -34.03 -18.11 1.47
N SER A 99 -33.34 -17.56 0.46
CA SER A 99 -32.44 -18.34 -0.39
C SER A 99 -31.26 -18.96 0.36
N LEU A 100 -30.65 -18.23 1.31
CA LEU A 100 -29.60 -18.78 2.18
C LEU A 100 -30.09 -19.96 2.99
N VAL A 101 -31.23 -19.80 3.67
CA VAL A 101 -31.83 -20.86 4.49
C VAL A 101 -32.18 -22.08 3.64
N ASN A 102 -32.77 -21.87 2.45
CA ASN A 102 -33.12 -22.96 1.53
C ASN A 102 -31.88 -23.70 1.01
N ALA A 103 -30.74 -23.01 0.86
CA ALA A 103 -29.46 -23.62 0.52
C ALA A 103 -28.79 -24.35 1.70
N GLY A 104 -29.44 -24.39 2.87
CA GLY A 104 -28.88 -25.00 4.09
C GLY A 104 -27.77 -24.17 4.75
N LEU A 105 -27.64 -22.89 4.38
CA LEU A 105 -26.63 -21.99 4.92
C LEU A 105 -27.22 -21.08 5.99
N ASN A 106 -26.52 -20.99 7.13
CA ASN A 106 -26.94 -20.09 8.20
C ASN A 106 -26.62 -18.63 7.86
N PRO A 107 -27.49 -17.66 8.19
CA PRO A 107 -27.18 -16.24 8.15
C PRO A 107 -26.05 -15.90 9.14
N LEU A 108 -24.80 -15.98 8.67
CA LEU A 108 -23.63 -15.58 9.42
C LEU A 108 -23.58 -14.04 9.54
N LYS A 109 -23.69 -13.55 10.76
CA LYS A 109 -23.10 -12.26 11.15
C LYS A 109 -21.70 -12.56 11.66
N TYR A 110 -20.69 -11.84 11.18
CA TYR A 110 -19.34 -11.97 11.74
C TYR A 110 -19.39 -11.52 13.21
N THR A 111 -19.33 -12.49 14.14
CA THR A 111 -19.37 -12.24 15.59
C THR A 111 -17.99 -12.21 16.23
N GLY A 112 -16.94 -12.46 15.44
CA GLY A 112 -15.57 -12.26 15.90
C GLY A 112 -15.34 -10.80 16.26
N ARG A 113 -14.62 -10.55 17.36
CA ARG A 113 -13.96 -9.26 17.55
C ARG A 113 -12.65 -9.34 16.78
N LEU A 114 -12.36 -8.34 15.95
CA LEU A 114 -11.01 -8.09 15.50
C LEU A 114 -10.19 -7.80 16.76
N ILE A 115 -9.47 -8.82 17.24
CA ILE A 115 -8.50 -8.65 18.32
C ILE A 115 -7.21 -8.16 17.68
N SER A 116 -7.20 -6.88 17.39
CA SER A 116 -6.03 -6.09 17.06
C SER A 116 -5.64 -5.40 18.37
N ASN A 117 -4.51 -5.77 18.98
CA ASN A 117 -4.05 -5.13 20.21
C ASN A 117 -3.58 -3.68 19.90
N PRO A 118 -4.34 -2.61 20.23
CA PRO A 118 -3.99 -1.26 19.80
C PRO A 118 -3.00 -0.59 20.76
N ILE A 119 -3.03 -0.97 22.04
CA ILE A 119 -2.33 -0.25 23.12
C ILE A 119 -0.80 -0.47 23.08
N GLY A 120 -0.31 -1.51 22.39
CA GLY A 120 1.14 -1.78 22.23
C GLY A 120 1.73 -1.38 20.87
N THR A 121 0.91 -1.24 19.83
CA THR A 121 1.37 -1.23 18.43
C THR A 121 1.86 0.16 17.97
N ILE A 122 1.38 1.24 18.59
CA ILE A 122 1.84 2.61 18.28
C ILE A 122 3.28 2.86 18.77
N LYS A 123 3.76 2.14 19.80
CA LYS A 123 5.16 2.25 20.25
C LYS A 123 6.17 1.48 19.39
N GLY A 124 5.73 0.57 18.52
CA GLY A 124 6.60 -0.30 17.71
C GLY A 124 6.65 0.01 16.21
N THR A 125 5.91 1.01 15.73
CA THR A 125 5.60 1.21 14.30
C THR A 125 6.42 2.28 13.59
N LEU A 126 7.59 2.68 14.11
CA LEU A 126 8.40 3.72 13.45
C LEU A 126 9.13 3.16 12.20
N SER A 127 8.31 3.04 11.16
CA SER A 127 8.47 2.66 9.75
C SER A 127 8.89 1.21 9.45
N GLY A 128 7.94 0.27 9.45
CA GLY A 128 8.14 -1.08 8.89
C GLY A 128 8.72 -1.06 7.46
N ILE A 129 8.38 -0.04 6.68
CA ILE A 129 8.96 0.23 5.35
C ILE A 129 10.43 0.66 5.47
N GLY A 130 10.77 1.46 6.48
CA GLY A 130 12.13 1.82 6.81
C GLY A 130 12.99 0.59 7.04
N SER A 131 12.64 -0.19 8.06
CA SER A 131 13.38 -1.39 8.43
C SER A 131 13.45 -2.44 7.30
N MET A 132 12.43 -2.55 6.44
CA MET A 132 12.47 -3.38 5.23
C MET A 132 13.60 -2.95 4.28
N PHE A 133 13.65 -1.67 3.90
CA PHE A 133 14.68 -1.18 2.98
C PHE A 133 16.09 -1.15 3.60
N ASP A 134 16.21 -0.93 4.91
CA ASP A 134 17.51 -1.02 5.59
C ASP A 134 18.10 -2.43 5.50
N ARG A 135 17.27 -3.47 5.68
CA ARG A 135 17.68 -4.88 5.57
C ARG A 135 18.13 -5.24 4.15
N ILE A 136 17.41 -4.76 3.13
CA ILE A 136 17.82 -4.92 1.73
C ILE A 136 19.19 -4.25 1.51
N GLY A 137 19.34 -3.00 1.98
CA GLY A 137 20.59 -2.24 1.85
C GLY A 137 21.78 -2.87 2.58
N SER A 138 21.54 -3.62 3.66
CA SER A 138 22.56 -4.34 4.42
C SER A 138 22.81 -5.79 3.94
N GLY A 139 22.11 -6.26 2.90
CA GLY A 139 22.25 -7.62 2.37
C GLY A 139 21.65 -8.74 3.24
N LEU A 140 20.80 -8.40 4.21
CA LEU A 140 20.12 -9.35 5.10
C LEU A 140 18.86 -9.89 4.40
N ASN A 141 19.03 -10.92 3.58
CA ASN A 141 17.91 -11.56 2.88
C ASN A 141 17.18 -12.55 3.79
N ASN A 142 15.94 -12.23 4.16
CA ASN A 142 15.00 -13.22 4.70
C ASN A 142 14.41 -14.01 3.53
N ALA A 143 15.05 -15.11 3.14
CA ALA A 143 14.46 -16.08 2.23
C ALA A 143 13.38 -16.88 2.97
N GLY A 144 12.11 -16.69 2.61
CA GLY A 144 10.97 -17.24 3.34
C GLY A 144 10.01 -18.09 2.50
N LYS A 145 10.08 -19.41 2.76
CA LYS A 145 9.08 -20.49 2.53
C LYS A 145 8.68 -20.84 1.08
N THR A 146 8.33 -22.11 0.89
CA THR A 146 7.95 -22.70 -0.40
C THR A 146 6.56 -22.29 -0.84
N GLN A 147 6.40 -22.12 -2.16
CA GLN A 147 5.18 -21.68 -2.84
C GLN A 147 3.94 -22.52 -2.49
N ASP A 148 4.10 -23.83 -2.30
CA ASP A 148 2.99 -24.76 -2.00
C ASP A 148 2.24 -24.39 -0.72
N SER A 149 2.94 -23.87 0.30
CA SER A 149 2.30 -23.42 1.54
C SER A 149 1.50 -22.13 1.34
N ALA A 150 1.92 -21.25 0.43
CA ALA A 150 1.24 -19.99 0.15
C ALA A 150 -0.02 -20.21 -0.71
N LEU A 151 0.05 -21.13 -1.68
CA LEU A 151 -1.12 -21.56 -2.46
C LEU A 151 -2.13 -22.33 -1.60
N GLY A 152 -1.65 -23.12 -0.62
CA GLY A 152 -2.49 -23.86 0.31
C GLY A 152 -3.51 -22.98 1.06
N SER A 153 -3.14 -21.76 1.46
CA SER A 153 -4.06 -20.81 2.10
C SER A 153 -5.08 -20.16 1.17
N LEU A 154 -4.92 -20.32 -0.15
CA LEU A 154 -5.83 -19.77 -1.16
C LEU A 154 -6.80 -20.82 -1.71
N ILE A 155 -6.72 -22.06 -1.19
CA ILE A 155 -7.66 -23.14 -1.48
C ILE A 155 -9.04 -22.73 -0.94
N GLY A 156 -10.03 -22.65 -1.83
CA GLY A 156 -11.42 -22.31 -1.48
C GLY A 156 -11.94 -21.01 -2.11
N VAL A 157 -11.13 -20.24 -2.84
CA VAL A 157 -11.62 -19.09 -3.59
C VAL A 157 -12.21 -19.52 -4.94
N THR A 158 -13.55 -19.61 -4.99
CA THR A 158 -14.30 -20.07 -6.18
C THR A 158 -14.45 -18.98 -7.25
N SER A 159 -14.95 -19.34 -8.44
CA SER A 159 -15.31 -18.40 -9.51
C SER A 159 -16.39 -17.41 -9.09
N GLU A 160 -17.34 -17.87 -8.28
CA GLU A 160 -18.46 -17.06 -7.78
C GLU A 160 -17.93 -16.00 -6.82
N ARG A 161 -17.01 -16.39 -5.93
CA ARG A 161 -16.35 -15.44 -5.02
C ARG A 161 -15.57 -14.38 -5.79
N ARG A 162 -14.81 -14.78 -6.81
CA ARG A 162 -14.06 -13.86 -7.67
C ARG A 162 -14.97 -12.88 -8.41
N THR A 163 -16.06 -13.38 -8.97
CA THR A 163 -17.06 -12.56 -9.67
C THR A 163 -17.74 -11.59 -8.72
N LEU A 164 -18.12 -12.05 -7.53
CA LEU A 164 -18.72 -11.22 -6.50
C LEU A 164 -17.75 -10.14 -6.02
N ALA A 165 -16.53 -10.50 -5.64
CA ALA A 165 -15.54 -9.53 -5.18
C ALA A 165 -15.22 -8.46 -6.25
N ALA A 166 -15.05 -8.89 -7.51
CA ALA A 166 -14.83 -7.98 -8.64
C ALA A 166 -16.00 -7.00 -8.85
N THR A 167 -17.24 -7.51 -8.76
CA THR A 167 -18.46 -6.67 -8.85
C THR A 167 -18.47 -5.57 -7.79
N TYR A 168 -17.96 -5.85 -6.60
CA TYR A 168 -17.88 -4.90 -5.48
C TYR A 168 -16.53 -4.19 -5.38
N GLY A 169 -15.67 -4.29 -6.41
CA GLY A 169 -14.40 -3.58 -6.49
C GLY A 169 -13.39 -3.93 -5.38
N VAL A 170 -13.48 -5.13 -4.82
CA VAL A 170 -12.63 -5.62 -3.71
C VAL A 170 -11.85 -6.87 -4.11
N ASP A 171 -10.76 -7.12 -3.40
CA ASP A 171 -9.90 -8.27 -3.65
C ASP A 171 -10.58 -9.58 -3.22
N PRO A 172 -10.75 -10.58 -4.11
CA PRO A 172 -11.29 -11.89 -3.71
C PRO A 172 -10.41 -12.62 -2.69
N TYR A 173 -9.14 -12.23 -2.55
CA TYR A 173 -8.15 -12.76 -1.61
C TYR A 173 -7.87 -11.78 -0.46
N THR A 174 -8.81 -10.87 -0.16
CA THR A 174 -8.70 -9.92 0.96
C THR A 174 -8.27 -10.60 2.26
N ASP A 175 -7.36 -9.94 2.98
CA ASP A 175 -6.93 -10.32 4.32
C ASP A 175 -7.79 -9.67 5.42
N PHE A 176 -8.87 -8.96 5.05
CA PHE A 176 -9.79 -8.36 6.00
C PHE A 176 -10.89 -9.37 6.42
N PRO A 177 -10.84 -9.94 7.65
CA PRO A 177 -11.65 -11.11 7.99
C PRO A 177 -13.18 -10.92 7.88
N PRO A 178 -13.77 -9.77 8.26
CA PRO A 178 -15.20 -9.56 8.12
C PRO A 178 -15.67 -9.62 6.66
N LEU A 179 -14.90 -9.03 5.73
CA LEU A 179 -15.20 -9.08 4.31
C LEU A 179 -14.93 -10.48 3.73
N ASP A 180 -13.81 -11.12 4.10
CA ASP A 180 -13.50 -12.49 3.69
C ASP A 180 -14.63 -13.47 4.05
N ALA A 181 -15.10 -13.43 5.30
CA ALA A 181 -16.19 -14.29 5.77
C ALA A 181 -17.49 -14.03 5.00
N LYS A 182 -17.81 -12.76 4.72
CA LYS A 182 -18.99 -12.38 3.96
C LYS A 182 -18.90 -12.85 2.50
N LEU A 183 -17.77 -12.62 1.84
CA LEU A 183 -17.54 -13.08 0.46
C LEU A 183 -17.65 -14.60 0.36
N LYS A 184 -17.05 -15.34 1.30
CA LYS A 184 -17.16 -16.81 1.39
C LYS A 184 -18.62 -17.25 1.47
N GLN A 185 -19.36 -16.75 2.47
CA GLN A 185 -20.76 -17.11 2.69
C GLN A 185 -21.63 -16.89 1.44
N LEU A 186 -21.52 -15.72 0.81
CA LEU A 186 -22.36 -15.37 -0.33
C LEU A 186 -21.97 -16.15 -1.59
N SER A 187 -20.68 -16.46 -1.76
CA SER A 187 -20.20 -17.28 -2.88
C SER A 187 -20.63 -18.75 -2.76
N GLU A 188 -20.61 -19.31 -1.55
CA GLU A 188 -21.10 -20.67 -1.29
C GLU A 188 -22.61 -20.76 -1.57
N ALA A 189 -23.37 -19.74 -1.17
CA ALA A 189 -24.80 -19.64 -1.48
C ALA A 189 -25.08 -19.59 -2.98
N ALA A 190 -24.27 -18.84 -3.73
CA ALA A 190 -24.38 -18.78 -5.19
C ALA A 190 -24.07 -20.13 -5.85
N ALA A 191 -23.03 -20.83 -5.37
CA ALA A 191 -22.60 -22.13 -5.91
C ALA A 191 -23.63 -23.25 -5.73
N LEU A 192 -24.44 -23.21 -4.67
CA LEU A 192 -25.49 -24.20 -4.38
C LEU A 192 -26.78 -24.03 -5.22
N GLY A 193 -26.74 -23.28 -6.33
CA GLY A 193 -27.87 -23.16 -7.27
C GLY A 193 -28.73 -21.92 -7.09
N GLY A 194 -28.27 -20.93 -6.32
CA GLY A 194 -28.87 -19.59 -6.27
C GLY A 194 -28.61 -18.80 -7.56
N LEU A 195 -29.06 -19.26 -8.74
CA LEU A 195 -28.82 -18.54 -10.00
C LEU A 195 -29.51 -17.15 -10.03
N ALA A 196 -30.63 -17.00 -9.33
CA ALA A 196 -31.26 -15.70 -9.08
C ALA A 196 -30.41 -14.79 -8.17
N VAL A 197 -29.50 -15.36 -7.38
CA VAL A 197 -28.73 -14.68 -6.34
C VAL A 197 -27.58 -13.88 -6.94
N THR A 198 -26.84 -14.42 -7.91
CA THR A 198 -25.76 -13.67 -8.59
C THR A 198 -26.31 -12.46 -9.36
N GLY A 199 -27.42 -12.63 -10.09
CA GLY A 199 -28.10 -11.52 -10.77
C GLY A 199 -28.63 -10.46 -9.80
N ALA A 200 -29.20 -10.87 -8.67
CA ALA A 200 -29.67 -9.96 -7.62
C ALA A 200 -28.52 -9.24 -6.90
N LEU A 201 -27.39 -9.92 -6.66
CA LEU A 201 -26.17 -9.35 -6.05
C LEU A 201 -25.52 -8.29 -6.94
N ILE A 202 -25.62 -8.42 -8.26
CA ILE A 202 -25.09 -7.47 -9.24
C ILE A 202 -26.04 -6.27 -9.46
N ALA A 203 -27.36 -6.47 -9.29
CA ALA A 203 -28.39 -5.47 -9.57
C ALA A 203 -28.66 -4.47 -8.42
N VAL A 204 -27.86 -4.48 -7.34
CA VAL A 204 -28.09 -3.61 -6.18
C VAL A 204 -27.71 -2.15 -6.49
N PRO A 205 -28.63 -1.18 -6.33
CA PRO A 205 -28.32 0.24 -6.47
C PRO A 205 -27.14 0.63 -5.56
N GLY A 206 -26.07 1.16 -6.16
CA GLY A 206 -24.84 1.57 -5.47
C GLY A 206 -23.63 0.64 -5.68
N ALA A 207 -23.82 -0.62 -6.08
CA ALA A 207 -22.71 -1.54 -6.40
C ALA A 207 -21.98 -1.12 -7.70
N ALA A 208 -22.73 -0.72 -8.73
CA ALA A 208 -22.17 -0.13 -9.96
C ALA A 208 -21.57 1.29 -9.76
N GLY A 209 -21.73 1.87 -8.56
CA GLY A 209 -21.30 3.22 -8.20
C GLY A 209 -20.09 3.25 -7.24
N ILE A 210 -19.36 2.14 -7.08
CA ILE A 210 -18.13 2.14 -6.26
C ILE A 210 -17.05 2.93 -7.01
N VAL A 211 -17.03 4.25 -6.77
CA VAL A 211 -16.12 5.22 -7.43
C VAL A 211 -14.65 4.98 -7.06
N ALA A 212 -14.36 4.19 -6.03
CA ALA A 212 -13.01 3.90 -5.55
C ALA A 212 -12.76 2.38 -5.45
N SER A 213 -12.49 1.72 -6.57
CA SER A 213 -12.16 0.29 -6.62
C SER A 213 -10.66 0.04 -6.41
N ASN A 214 -10.31 -0.92 -5.54
CA ASN A 214 -8.92 -1.35 -5.30
C ASN A 214 -8.37 -2.25 -6.42
N LEU A 215 -9.24 -2.71 -7.33
CA LEU A 215 -8.89 -3.52 -8.50
C LEU A 215 -8.63 -2.67 -9.75
N SER A 216 -9.14 -1.43 -9.77
CA SER A 216 -9.01 -0.55 -10.92
C SER A 216 -7.61 0.07 -10.96
N THR A 217 -6.82 -0.35 -11.93
CA THR A 217 -5.51 0.23 -12.23
C THR A 217 -5.39 0.46 -13.73
N ALA A 218 -4.67 1.51 -14.12
CA ALA A 218 -4.43 1.81 -15.52
C ALA A 218 -3.54 0.74 -16.20
N ASN A 219 -2.86 -0.08 -15.40
CA ASN A 219 -1.97 -1.13 -15.86
C ASN A 219 -2.77 -2.38 -16.26
N ARG A 220 -2.38 -2.98 -17.39
CA ARG A 220 -3.04 -4.17 -17.94
C ARG A 220 -2.10 -5.36 -17.98
N PHE A 221 -2.64 -6.55 -17.71
CA PHE A 221 -1.93 -7.81 -17.86
C PHE A 221 -2.35 -8.45 -19.19
N ASN A 222 -1.46 -8.53 -20.18
CA ASN A 222 -1.79 -9.03 -21.53
C ASN A 222 -3.09 -8.41 -22.10
N ASN A 223 -3.21 -7.08 -22.06
CA ASN A 223 -4.40 -6.31 -22.46
C ASN A 223 -5.68 -6.56 -21.64
N MET A 224 -5.63 -7.28 -20.53
CA MET A 224 -6.75 -7.41 -19.58
C MET A 224 -6.60 -6.44 -18.42
N SER A 225 -7.72 -5.90 -17.93
CA SER A 225 -7.69 -5.10 -16.69
C SER A 225 -7.38 -6.01 -15.49
N ILE A 226 -6.89 -5.44 -14.39
CA ILE A 226 -6.67 -6.22 -13.17
C ILE A 226 -7.98 -6.73 -12.57
N GLU A 227 -9.09 -6.00 -12.75
CA GLU A 227 -10.42 -6.48 -12.40
C GLU A 227 -10.81 -7.73 -13.21
N ASP A 228 -10.55 -7.74 -14.52
CA ASP A 228 -10.79 -8.92 -15.37
C ASP A 228 -9.92 -10.10 -14.94
N VAL A 229 -8.66 -9.85 -14.59
CA VAL A 229 -7.76 -10.87 -14.04
C VAL A 229 -8.32 -11.44 -12.74
N ALA A 230 -8.74 -10.56 -11.83
CA ALA A 230 -9.32 -10.94 -10.54
C ALA A 230 -10.61 -11.76 -10.68
N ARG A 231 -11.42 -11.46 -11.71
CA ARG A 231 -12.67 -12.16 -11.99
C ARG A 231 -12.43 -13.52 -12.64
N GLN A 232 -11.56 -13.58 -13.65
CA GLN A 232 -11.51 -14.70 -14.59
C GLN A 232 -10.48 -15.77 -14.22
N TYR A 233 -9.42 -15.42 -13.48
CA TYR A 233 -8.30 -16.32 -13.22
C TYR A 233 -8.24 -16.78 -11.77
N SER A 234 -7.88 -18.04 -11.53
CA SER A 234 -7.59 -18.56 -10.20
C SER A 234 -6.26 -18.03 -9.66
N ALA A 235 -6.01 -18.20 -8.37
CA ALA A 235 -4.76 -17.76 -7.75
C ALA A 235 -3.54 -18.39 -8.43
N ALA A 236 -3.57 -19.70 -8.67
CA ALA A 236 -2.49 -20.42 -9.34
C ALA A 236 -2.25 -19.87 -10.76
N GLN A 237 -3.32 -19.65 -11.54
CA GLN A 237 -3.19 -19.08 -12.87
C GLN A 237 -2.64 -17.64 -12.85
N ILE A 238 -3.03 -16.83 -11.86
CA ILE A 238 -2.49 -15.49 -11.67
C ILE A 238 -1.00 -15.57 -11.34
N LEU A 239 -0.57 -16.46 -10.44
CA LEU A 239 0.86 -16.64 -10.14
C LEU A 239 1.65 -17.13 -11.36
N ASP A 240 1.08 -18.01 -12.19
CA ASP A 240 1.71 -18.46 -13.43
C ASP A 240 1.85 -17.34 -14.46
N LEU A 241 0.82 -16.49 -14.59
CA LEU A 241 0.89 -15.27 -15.40
C LEU A 241 2.02 -14.35 -14.92
N ASN A 242 2.11 -14.12 -13.60
CA ASN A 242 3.17 -13.32 -12.99
C ASN A 242 4.55 -13.93 -13.24
N ARG A 243 4.72 -15.23 -13.00
CA ARG A 243 5.98 -15.96 -13.26
C ARG A 243 6.47 -15.75 -14.67
N LYS A 244 5.59 -15.91 -15.66
CA LYS A 244 5.91 -15.68 -17.08
C LYS A 244 6.43 -14.27 -17.31
N LYS A 245 5.76 -13.24 -16.77
CA LYS A 245 6.19 -11.84 -16.92
C LYS A 245 7.49 -11.52 -16.20
N LEU A 246 7.67 -12.06 -15.00
CA LEU A 246 8.93 -11.93 -14.25
C LEU A 246 10.10 -12.51 -15.04
N THR A 247 9.93 -13.71 -15.61
CA THR A 247 10.94 -14.32 -16.50
C THR A 247 11.18 -13.48 -17.77
N GLU A 248 10.13 -12.99 -18.43
CA GLU A 248 10.26 -12.09 -19.60
C GLU A 248 11.01 -10.78 -19.26
N MET A 249 10.95 -10.31 -18.01
CA MET A 249 11.69 -9.15 -17.52
C MET A 249 13.12 -9.48 -17.04
N GLY A 250 13.54 -10.74 -17.10
CA GLY A 250 14.87 -11.18 -16.68
C GLY A 250 15.03 -11.34 -15.17
N VAL A 251 13.94 -11.48 -14.42
CA VAL A 251 13.98 -11.83 -12.99
C VAL A 251 14.44 -13.29 -12.87
N SER A 252 15.40 -13.56 -11.98
CA SER A 252 15.90 -14.92 -11.78
C SER A 252 14.79 -15.86 -11.29
N LYS A 253 14.96 -17.17 -11.50
CA LYS A 253 14.00 -18.16 -11.02
C LYS A 253 13.89 -18.11 -9.50
N GLU A 254 15.02 -18.00 -8.81
CA GLU A 254 15.09 -17.97 -7.34
C GLU A 254 14.34 -16.76 -6.77
N LEU A 255 14.55 -15.58 -7.35
CA LEU A 255 13.85 -14.36 -6.94
C LEU A 255 12.35 -14.42 -7.29
N THR A 256 12.03 -14.98 -8.46
CA THR A 256 10.64 -15.19 -8.89
C THR A 256 9.90 -16.06 -7.89
N GLU A 257 10.43 -17.24 -7.52
CA GLU A 257 9.75 -18.12 -6.58
C GLU A 257 9.69 -17.54 -5.16
N SER A 258 10.73 -16.82 -4.72
CA SER A 258 10.72 -16.10 -3.44
C SER A 258 9.61 -15.05 -3.39
N LEU A 259 9.48 -14.25 -4.45
CA LEU A 259 8.44 -13.22 -4.56
C LEU A 259 7.04 -13.87 -4.60
N LEU A 260 6.83 -14.89 -5.43
CA LEU A 260 5.53 -15.55 -5.59
C LEU A 260 5.10 -16.36 -4.36
N ALA A 261 6.03 -16.75 -3.49
CA ALA A 261 5.74 -17.37 -2.20
C ALA A 261 5.47 -16.35 -1.08
N ASN A 262 5.68 -15.05 -1.32
CA ASN A 262 5.52 -14.03 -0.30
C ASN A 262 4.03 -13.78 0.03
N ARG A 263 3.60 -14.37 1.16
CA ARG A 263 2.22 -14.30 1.68
C ARG A 263 1.69 -12.91 2.04
N ASN A 264 2.55 -11.89 2.07
CA ASN A 264 2.11 -10.52 2.36
C ASN A 264 1.47 -9.86 1.14
N TYR A 265 1.66 -10.43 -0.05
CA TYR A 265 0.93 -10.06 -1.26
C TYR A 265 -0.25 -11.00 -1.46
N THR A 266 -1.40 -10.43 -1.83
CA THR A 266 -2.45 -11.21 -2.51
C THR A 266 -2.01 -11.51 -3.94
N PRO A 267 -2.60 -12.51 -4.61
CA PRO A 267 -2.40 -12.73 -6.04
C PRO A 267 -2.68 -11.47 -6.90
N ILE A 268 -3.65 -10.65 -6.51
CA ILE A 268 -3.99 -9.43 -7.23
C ILE A 268 -2.95 -8.33 -7.01
N ASP A 269 -2.38 -8.21 -5.80
CA ASP A 269 -1.29 -7.29 -5.59
C ASP A 269 -0.09 -7.63 -6.46
N MET A 270 0.26 -8.92 -6.55
CA MET A 270 1.31 -9.40 -7.44
C MET A 270 0.99 -9.06 -8.89
N ALA A 271 -0.22 -9.36 -9.37
CA ALA A 271 -0.65 -9.07 -10.73
C ALA A 271 -0.57 -7.58 -11.07
N ALA A 272 -1.08 -6.70 -10.19
CA ALA A 272 -1.05 -5.26 -10.38
C ALA A 272 0.39 -4.71 -10.40
N MET A 273 1.23 -5.17 -9.46
CA MET A 273 2.63 -4.77 -9.34
C MET A 273 3.45 -5.21 -10.56
N VAL A 274 3.35 -6.48 -10.94
CA VAL A 274 4.08 -7.04 -12.09
C VAL A 274 3.60 -6.39 -13.39
N ALA A 275 2.29 -6.18 -13.57
CA ALA A 275 1.76 -5.47 -14.73
C ALA A 275 2.28 -4.03 -14.82
N ALA A 276 2.35 -3.32 -13.70
CA ALA A 276 2.85 -1.95 -13.67
C ALA A 276 4.31 -1.86 -14.12
N ILE A 277 5.18 -2.72 -13.58
CA ILE A 277 6.59 -2.74 -13.99
C ILE A 277 6.76 -3.27 -15.42
N ASP A 278 5.99 -4.27 -15.82
CA ASP A 278 6.02 -4.82 -17.18
C ASP A 278 5.66 -3.77 -18.23
N ASN A 279 4.72 -2.86 -17.94
CA ASN A 279 4.30 -1.78 -18.85
C ASN A 279 5.38 -0.72 -19.11
N MET A 280 6.45 -0.67 -18.32
CA MET A 280 7.60 0.19 -18.55
C MET A 280 8.59 -0.43 -19.54
N LYS A 281 8.10 -0.82 -20.73
CA LYS A 281 8.79 -1.70 -21.69
C LYS A 281 10.16 -1.21 -22.15
N THR A 282 10.38 0.11 -22.21
CA THR A 282 11.66 0.69 -22.65
C THR A 282 12.66 0.84 -21.50
N VAL A 283 12.25 0.59 -20.26
CA VAL A 283 13.09 0.75 -19.08
C VAL A 283 13.86 -0.54 -18.83
N ARG A 284 15.18 -0.43 -18.76
CA ARG A 284 16.10 -1.52 -18.44
C ARG A 284 16.20 -1.72 -16.92
N GLY A 285 16.70 -2.88 -16.49
CA GLY A 285 16.89 -3.15 -15.05
C GLY A 285 15.60 -3.37 -14.28
N ARG A 286 14.45 -3.61 -14.93
CA ARG A 286 13.15 -3.86 -14.27
C ARG A 286 13.21 -4.95 -13.20
N ALA A 287 14.10 -5.93 -13.34
CA ALA A 287 14.30 -6.98 -12.36
C ALA A 287 14.66 -6.47 -10.94
N VAL A 288 15.43 -5.38 -10.83
CA VAL A 288 15.90 -4.86 -9.52
C VAL A 288 14.78 -4.32 -8.65
N PHE A 289 13.63 -3.99 -9.25
CA PHE A 289 12.44 -3.62 -8.48
C PHE A 289 11.95 -4.78 -7.61
N PHE A 290 12.04 -6.00 -8.15
CA PHE A 290 11.48 -7.19 -7.51
C PHE A 290 12.34 -7.72 -6.36
N ASP A 291 13.63 -7.37 -6.31
CA ASP A 291 14.48 -7.58 -5.13
C ASP A 291 13.86 -6.90 -3.90
N ALA A 292 13.50 -5.63 -4.06
CA ALA A 292 12.88 -4.84 -3.01
C ALA A 292 11.48 -5.35 -2.65
N ALA A 293 10.70 -5.74 -3.67
CA ALA A 293 9.35 -6.26 -3.47
C ALA A 293 9.35 -7.58 -2.70
N ALA A 294 10.31 -8.48 -2.96
CA ALA A 294 10.40 -9.78 -2.32
C ALA A 294 10.68 -9.68 -0.81
N ALA A 295 11.34 -8.61 -0.36
CA ALA A 295 11.69 -8.40 1.05
C ALA A 295 10.52 -7.91 1.93
N ALA A 296 9.35 -7.64 1.34
CA ALA A 296 8.18 -7.20 2.10
C ALA A 296 7.75 -8.26 3.11
N ASP A 297 7.85 -7.95 4.40
CA ASP A 297 7.63 -8.88 5.50
C ASP A 297 6.31 -8.67 6.26
N GLU A 298 5.54 -7.66 5.86
CA GLU A 298 4.18 -7.39 6.33
C GLU A 298 3.28 -6.87 5.19
N ARG A 299 1.95 -6.94 5.40
CA ARG A 299 0.93 -6.54 4.42
C ARG A 299 1.10 -5.09 3.95
N SER A 300 1.39 -4.17 4.87
CA SER A 300 1.58 -2.74 4.58
C SER A 300 2.80 -2.51 3.67
N ASN A 301 3.91 -3.18 3.96
CA ASN A 301 5.12 -3.17 3.13
C ASN A 301 4.86 -3.71 1.72
N ALA A 302 4.13 -4.83 1.61
CA ALA A 302 3.78 -5.40 0.31
C ALA A 302 2.88 -4.46 -0.50
N TYR A 303 1.86 -3.88 0.14
CA TYR A 303 0.97 -2.93 -0.54
C TYR A 303 1.67 -1.62 -0.90
N PHE A 304 2.63 -1.16 -0.09
CA PHE A 304 3.51 -0.04 -0.43
C PHE A 304 4.27 -0.32 -1.73
N MET A 305 4.89 -1.49 -1.86
CA MET A 305 5.62 -1.88 -3.07
C MET A 305 4.70 -1.97 -4.30
N ARG A 306 3.52 -2.58 -4.16
CA ARG A 306 2.49 -2.57 -5.22
C ARG A 306 2.17 -1.14 -5.66
N ARG A 307 1.83 -0.25 -4.72
CA ARG A 307 1.46 1.14 -5.05
C ARG A 307 2.63 1.92 -5.62
N GLN A 308 3.86 1.67 -5.16
CA GLN A 308 5.06 2.26 -5.73
C GLN A 308 5.23 1.84 -7.20
N ALA A 309 5.05 0.55 -7.54
CA ALA A 309 5.12 0.10 -8.92
C ALA A 309 4.11 0.83 -9.83
N GLU A 310 2.87 0.97 -9.37
CA GLU A 310 1.81 1.66 -10.11
C GLU A 310 2.12 3.16 -10.30
N LEU A 311 2.65 3.81 -9.27
CA LEU A 311 3.09 5.21 -9.30
C LEU A 311 4.26 5.43 -10.26
N LEU A 312 5.26 4.54 -10.26
CA LEU A 312 6.38 4.59 -11.19
C LEU A 312 5.91 4.38 -12.64
N ALA A 313 5.00 3.44 -12.87
CA ALA A 313 4.42 3.21 -14.20
C ALA A 313 3.60 4.42 -14.69
N ALA A 314 2.84 5.07 -13.80
CA ALA A 314 2.09 6.27 -14.10
C ALA A 314 3.00 7.49 -14.39
N GLU A 315 4.12 7.60 -13.69
CA GLU A 315 5.16 8.60 -13.95
C GLU A 315 5.83 8.37 -15.31
N TYR A 316 6.25 7.12 -15.58
CA TYR A 316 6.80 6.70 -16.86
C TYR A 316 5.86 7.04 -18.02
N LYS A 317 4.55 6.75 -17.88
CA LYS A 317 3.55 7.05 -18.90
C LYS A 317 3.36 8.56 -19.13
N ARG A 318 3.43 9.38 -18.07
CA ARG A 318 3.20 10.84 -18.15
C ARG A 318 4.38 11.61 -18.73
N HIS A 319 5.60 11.24 -18.35
CA HIS A 319 6.78 12.05 -18.62
C HIS A 319 7.78 11.39 -19.58
N GLY A 320 7.73 10.06 -19.75
CA GLY A 320 8.68 9.33 -20.60
C GLY A 320 10.15 9.55 -20.19
N GLY A 321 11.08 9.20 -21.08
CA GLY A 321 12.49 9.59 -20.92
C GLY A 321 13.28 8.86 -19.82
N PHE A 322 12.74 7.78 -19.25
CA PHE A 322 13.45 6.92 -18.29
C PHE A 322 14.14 5.75 -19.00
N GLU A 323 15.37 5.43 -18.60
CA GLU A 323 16.18 4.37 -19.22
C GLU A 323 16.40 3.17 -18.32
N HIS A 324 16.46 3.37 -16.99
CA HIS A 324 16.78 2.33 -16.03
C HIS A 324 15.87 2.39 -14.80
N ILE A 325 15.64 1.24 -14.18
CA ILE A 325 15.35 1.15 -12.75
C ILE A 325 16.65 0.77 -12.04
N VAL A 326 16.91 1.45 -10.92
CA VAL A 326 18.00 1.14 -9.99
C VAL A 326 17.46 1.17 -8.56
N THR A 327 18.22 0.66 -7.60
CA THR A 327 17.90 0.82 -6.18
C THR A 327 18.92 1.75 -5.51
N LEU A 328 18.44 2.62 -4.63
CA LEU A 328 19.28 3.37 -3.71
C LEU A 328 18.86 2.97 -2.31
N GLY A 329 19.77 2.35 -1.54
CA GLY A 329 19.46 1.84 -0.19
C GLY A 329 18.20 0.95 -0.16
N GLY A 330 18.05 0.08 -1.16
CA GLY A 330 16.91 -0.82 -1.30
C GLY A 330 15.64 -0.22 -1.91
N LEU A 331 15.49 1.11 -1.99
CA LEU A 331 14.31 1.75 -2.58
C LEU A 331 14.47 1.88 -4.11
N PRO A 332 13.47 1.52 -4.93
CA PRO A 332 13.53 1.68 -6.38
C PRO A 332 13.45 3.14 -6.86
N PHE A 333 14.27 3.48 -7.86
CA PHE A 333 14.32 4.75 -8.56
C PHE A 333 14.35 4.53 -10.08
N LEU A 334 13.61 5.35 -10.81
CA LEU A 334 13.80 5.53 -12.24
C LEU A 334 15.00 6.45 -12.49
N VAL A 335 15.82 6.12 -13.47
CA VAL A 335 16.90 6.98 -13.95
C VAL A 335 16.50 7.55 -15.31
N ALA A 336 16.38 8.86 -15.37
CA ALA A 336 16.08 9.59 -16.60
C ALA A 336 17.33 9.72 -17.50
N LYS A 337 17.10 9.94 -18.80
CA LYS A 337 18.16 10.17 -19.81
C LYS A 337 19.11 11.31 -19.46
N ASP A 338 18.62 12.30 -18.73
CA ASP A 338 19.37 13.46 -18.26
C ASP A 338 20.15 13.19 -16.96
N GLY A 339 20.17 11.94 -16.48
CA GLY A 339 20.90 11.51 -15.28
C GLY A 339 20.16 11.78 -13.96
N ARG A 340 18.90 12.25 -14.00
CA ARG A 340 18.08 12.45 -12.79
C ARG A 340 17.59 11.12 -12.23
N PHE A 341 17.65 10.98 -10.91
CA PHE A 341 17.08 9.86 -10.17
C PHE A 341 15.71 10.26 -9.62
N VAL A 342 14.66 9.65 -10.14
CA VAL A 342 13.27 9.96 -9.78
C VAL A 342 12.64 8.75 -9.11
N THR A 343 12.12 8.91 -7.90
CA THR A 343 11.19 7.92 -7.33
C THR A 343 9.83 8.55 -7.14
N VAL A 344 8.79 7.73 -7.30
CA VAL A 344 7.44 8.09 -6.91
C VAL A 344 6.99 7.09 -5.86
N ALA A 345 6.89 7.55 -4.62
CA ALA A 345 6.62 6.71 -3.46
C ALA A 345 5.29 7.06 -2.81
N PRO A 346 4.51 6.07 -2.34
CA PRO A 346 3.26 6.30 -1.61
C PRO A 346 3.57 6.71 -0.15
N ILE A 347 4.27 7.83 0.02
CA ILE A 347 4.61 8.46 1.30
C ILE A 347 3.57 9.55 1.59
N ASP A 348 2.95 9.49 2.77
CA ASP A 348 1.81 10.34 3.12
C ASP A 348 2.22 11.65 3.82
N ALA A 349 3.31 11.62 4.57
CA ALA A 349 3.74 12.71 5.43
C ALA A 349 5.25 12.67 5.71
N LEU A 350 6.05 13.20 4.79
CA LEU A 350 7.51 13.21 4.91
C LEU A 350 8.01 14.25 5.91
N SER A 351 8.58 13.78 7.01
CA SER A 351 9.19 14.60 8.06
C SER A 351 10.70 14.36 8.16
N TRP A 352 11.45 15.39 8.54
CA TRP A 352 12.90 15.34 8.78
C TRP A 352 13.22 14.78 10.17
N THR A 353 12.85 13.53 10.36
CA THR A 353 13.26 12.75 11.53
C THR A 353 14.71 12.31 11.38
N GLN A 354 15.32 11.82 12.46
CA GLN A 354 16.65 11.23 12.40
C GLN A 354 16.72 10.06 11.41
N GLN A 355 15.70 9.19 11.40
CA GLN A 355 15.62 8.05 10.48
C GLN A 355 15.53 8.48 9.01
N SER A 356 14.66 9.44 8.69
CA SER A 356 14.56 10.00 7.33
C SER A 356 15.88 10.64 6.90
N ALA A 357 16.51 11.41 7.79
CA ALA A 357 17.78 12.07 7.50
C ALA A 357 18.89 11.07 7.13
N THR A 358 19.12 10.07 7.99
CA THR A 358 20.11 9.01 7.75
C THR A 358 19.87 8.30 6.42
N ARG A 359 18.60 8.03 6.09
CA ARG A 359 18.22 7.38 4.84
C ARG A 359 18.52 8.23 3.62
N PHE A 360 18.14 9.51 3.64
CA PHE A 360 18.38 10.39 2.51
C PHE A 360 19.87 10.70 2.32
N GLU A 361 20.66 10.74 3.39
CA GLU A 361 22.12 10.78 3.30
C GLU A 361 22.68 9.54 2.61
N ALA A 362 22.21 8.34 2.98
CA ALA A 362 22.60 7.09 2.33
C ALA A 362 22.18 7.05 0.85
N PHE A 363 20.97 7.50 0.51
CA PHE A 363 20.51 7.63 -0.87
C PHE A 363 21.38 8.60 -1.66
N THR A 364 21.74 9.74 -1.07
CA THR A 364 22.60 10.75 -1.69
C THR A 364 23.98 10.18 -2.00
N LYS A 365 24.56 9.44 -1.04
CA LYS A 365 25.84 8.77 -1.21
C LYS A 365 25.79 7.74 -2.35
N ALA A 366 24.80 6.85 -2.34
CA ALA A 366 24.64 5.83 -3.38
C ALA A 366 24.40 6.44 -4.77
N ARG A 367 23.56 7.48 -4.85
CA ARG A 367 23.28 8.22 -6.09
C ARG A 367 24.54 8.82 -6.70
N ASN A 368 25.36 9.48 -5.88
CA ASN A 368 26.61 10.12 -6.31
C ASN A 368 27.68 9.11 -6.73
N GLN A 369 27.65 7.88 -6.19
CA GLN A 369 28.54 6.79 -6.60
C GLN A 369 28.16 6.23 -7.98
N LEU A 370 26.87 6.18 -8.30
CA LEU A 370 26.39 5.71 -9.62
C LEU A 370 26.61 6.76 -10.71
N VAL A 371 26.25 8.01 -10.44
CA VAL A 371 26.41 9.13 -11.38
C VAL A 371 26.89 10.36 -10.60
N ALA A 372 28.13 10.76 -10.84
CA ALA A 372 28.73 11.93 -10.20
C ALA A 372 27.92 13.21 -10.54
N LYS A 373 27.68 14.05 -9.52
CA LYS A 373 26.89 15.31 -9.64
C LYS A 373 25.45 15.12 -10.14
N SER A 374 24.88 13.93 -9.99
CA SER A 374 23.48 13.67 -10.27
C SER A 374 22.55 14.43 -9.32
N THR A 375 21.33 14.69 -9.78
CA THR A 375 20.26 15.25 -8.96
C THR A 375 19.19 14.21 -8.72
N GLY A 376 18.48 14.36 -7.62
CA GLY A 376 17.43 13.44 -7.22
C GLY A 376 16.09 14.14 -7.06
N GLU A 377 15.02 13.40 -7.29
CA GLU A 377 13.66 13.89 -7.17
C GLU A 377 12.80 12.84 -6.46
N ILE A 378 12.22 13.23 -5.33
CA ILE A 378 11.29 12.40 -4.57
C ILE A 378 9.89 12.96 -4.79
N ARG A 379 9.07 12.20 -5.50
CA ARG A 379 7.65 12.49 -5.67
C ARG A 379 6.86 11.67 -4.67
N ILE A 380 6.03 12.32 -3.87
CA ILE A 380 5.24 11.67 -2.82
C ILE A 380 3.75 11.92 -3.03
N THR A 381 2.91 10.94 -2.66
CA THR A 381 1.45 11.07 -2.70
C THR A 381 0.92 12.06 -1.67
N GLY A 382 1.66 12.23 -0.58
CA GLY A 382 1.34 13.10 0.53
C GLY A 382 2.04 14.45 0.50
N GLN A 383 2.45 14.91 1.69
CA GLN A 383 3.07 16.22 1.89
C GLN A 383 4.40 16.08 2.63
N ALA A 384 5.27 17.06 2.48
CA ALA A 384 6.54 17.17 3.19
C ALA A 384 6.55 18.43 4.07
N THR A 385 7.11 18.31 5.27
CA THR A 385 7.28 19.46 6.17
C THR A 385 8.23 20.50 5.57
N ALA A 386 8.19 21.72 6.10
CA ALA A 386 9.12 22.76 5.68
C ALA A 386 10.58 22.38 5.98
N LEU A 387 10.83 21.71 7.12
CA LEU A 387 12.17 21.25 7.47
C LEU A 387 12.66 20.17 6.51
N ALA A 388 11.84 19.15 6.22
CA ALA A 388 12.19 18.09 5.29
C ALA A 388 12.54 18.64 3.91
N LYS A 389 11.72 19.54 3.35
CA LYS A 389 12.01 20.16 2.05
C LYS A 389 13.32 20.94 2.04
N ARG A 390 13.60 21.71 3.10
CA ARG A 390 14.86 22.48 3.20
C ARG A 390 16.08 21.56 3.24
N GLN A 391 16.03 20.52 4.05
CA GLN A 391 17.16 19.60 4.24
C GLN A 391 17.40 18.71 3.01
N LEU A 392 16.32 18.20 2.41
CA LEU A 392 16.39 17.44 1.17
C LEU A 392 16.98 18.28 0.03
N LYS A 393 16.60 19.55 -0.08
CA LYS A 393 17.19 20.47 -1.05
C LYS A 393 18.69 20.65 -0.83
N ALA A 394 19.15 20.74 0.42
CA ALA A 394 20.57 20.83 0.74
C ALA A 394 21.35 19.57 0.35
N LEU A 395 20.70 18.40 0.35
CA LEU A 395 21.25 17.12 -0.15
C LEU A 395 21.10 16.93 -1.68
N GLY A 396 20.58 17.92 -2.40
CA GLY A 396 20.36 17.83 -3.84
C GLY A 396 19.15 16.99 -4.24
N TRP A 397 18.11 16.97 -3.40
CA TRP A 397 16.82 16.36 -3.69
C TRP A 397 15.72 17.42 -3.87
N ALA A 398 15.01 17.36 -4.99
CA ALA A 398 13.75 18.05 -5.16
C ALA A 398 12.61 17.19 -4.57
N VAL A 399 11.61 17.84 -3.97
CA VAL A 399 10.42 17.17 -3.44
C VAL A 399 9.20 17.65 -4.20
N VAL A 400 8.46 16.71 -4.78
CA VAL A 400 7.16 16.97 -5.41
C VAL A 400 6.08 16.35 -4.54
N GLU A 401 5.18 17.17 -4.03
CA GLU A 401 4.10 16.75 -3.14
C GLU A 401 2.82 16.45 -3.92
N ARG A 402 1.92 15.65 -3.33
CA ARG A 402 0.58 15.36 -3.86
C ARG A 402 0.57 14.78 -5.28
N GLN A 403 1.52 13.91 -5.56
CA GLN A 403 1.58 13.22 -6.84
C GLN A 403 0.28 12.44 -7.05
N PRO A 404 -0.46 12.66 -8.16
CA PRO A 404 -1.64 11.87 -8.46
C PRO A 404 -1.20 10.42 -8.76
N GLY A 405 -1.96 9.50 -8.18
CA GLY A 405 -1.72 8.06 -8.25
C GLY A 405 -2.35 7.36 -9.43
#